data_AF-Q114E7-F1
#
_entry.id   AF-Q114E7-F1
#
_cell.length_a   1.000
_cell.length_b   1.000
_cell.length_c   1.000
_cell.angle_alpha   90.00
_cell.angle_beta   90.00
_cell.angle_gamma   90.00
#
_symmetry.space_group_name_H-M   'P 1'
#
loop_
_entity.id
_entity.type
_entity.pdbx_description
1 polymer ?
#
loop_
_entity_poly.entity_id
_entity_poly.type
_entity_poly.pdbx_seq_one_letter_code
_entity_poly.pdbx_strand_id
1 'polypeptide(L)'
;MPKRKRTFPCGHKGYGRKCHRCEQEKMVQQRAEEEIAEKREKRLEWEASFDCDLIDLKGLPDYVVVKARAIISGLNNNQSYREFGGKRLRHNRFIVSIPVTRNYRMICQDYGNFVVPQKVMSHEDYNICKPK
;
A
#
# COMPACT_ATOMS: atom_id res chain seq x y z
N MET A 1 -9.85 52.90 -31.54
CA MET A 1 -8.53 52.44 -32.04
C MET A 1 -8.21 51.07 -31.47
N PRO A 2 -7.77 50.09 -32.27
CA PRO A 2 -7.41 48.76 -31.73
C PRO A 2 -6.18 48.89 -30.82
N LYS A 3 -6.27 48.40 -29.58
CA LYS A 3 -5.11 48.32 -28.67
C LYS A 3 -4.02 47.48 -29.34
N ARG A 4 -2.78 47.97 -29.38
CA ARG A 4 -1.62 47.18 -29.87
C ARG A 4 -1.10 46.28 -28.77
N LYS A 5 -0.79 45.03 -29.12
CA LYS A 5 -0.10 44.09 -28.21
C LYS A 5 1.34 44.57 -28.01
N ARG A 6 1.85 44.46 -26.79
CA ARG A 6 3.27 44.64 -26.49
C ARG A 6 3.97 43.28 -26.46
N THR A 7 5.24 43.26 -26.82
CA THR A 7 6.10 42.09 -26.68
C THR A 7 6.73 42.12 -25.28
N PHE A 8 6.60 41.04 -24.53
CA PHE A 8 7.23 40.87 -23.22
C PHE A 8 8.73 40.49 -23.37
N PRO A 9 9.57 40.66 -22.33
CA PRO A 9 10.98 40.23 -22.36
C PRO A 9 11.16 38.74 -22.64
N CYS A 10 10.15 37.92 -22.31
CA CYS A 10 10.09 36.49 -22.62
C CYS A 10 9.69 36.18 -24.08
N GLY A 11 9.57 37.17 -24.97
CA GLY A 11 9.24 37.00 -26.39
C GLY A 11 7.74 36.88 -26.73
N HIS A 12 6.88 36.63 -25.74
CA HIS A 12 5.42 36.53 -25.95
C HIS A 12 4.74 37.88 -26.18
N LYS A 13 3.58 37.91 -26.87
CA LYS A 13 2.80 39.14 -27.12
C LYS A 13 1.52 39.17 -26.27
N GLY A 14 1.20 40.31 -25.66
CA GLY A 14 -0.06 40.48 -24.92
C GLY A 14 -0.39 41.91 -24.53
N TYR A 15 -1.49 42.10 -23.80
CA TYR A 15 -1.98 43.41 -23.34
C TYR A 15 -1.80 43.65 -21.84
N GLY A 16 -1.50 42.60 -21.07
CA GLY A 16 -1.41 42.63 -19.61
C GLY A 16 -0.06 43.12 -19.08
N ARG A 17 0.02 43.36 -17.77
CA ARG A 17 1.26 43.78 -17.07
C ARG A 17 2.32 42.66 -17.01
N LYS A 18 1.88 41.40 -17.02
CA LYS A 18 2.71 40.19 -16.96
C LYS A 18 2.37 39.23 -18.10
N CYS A 19 3.32 38.35 -18.43
CA CYS A 19 3.08 37.29 -19.41
C CYS A 19 2.33 36.13 -18.74
N HIS A 20 1.03 36.01 -19.02
CA HIS A 20 0.21 34.92 -18.49
C HIS A 20 0.65 33.54 -18.96
N ARG A 21 1.24 33.43 -20.16
CA ARG A 21 1.76 32.16 -20.69
C ARG A 21 2.92 31.64 -19.83
N CYS A 22 3.91 32.48 -19.54
CA CYS A 22 5.02 32.10 -18.66
C CYS A 22 4.56 31.84 -17.22
N GLU A 23 3.52 32.51 -16.74
CA GLU A 23 2.93 32.24 -15.43
C GLU A 23 2.24 30.87 -15.41
N GLN A 24 1.47 30.53 -16.44
CA GLN A 24 0.87 29.21 -16.59
C GLN A 24 1.93 28.11 -16.70
N GLU A 25 3.00 28.32 -17.48
CA GLU A 25 4.11 27.37 -17.60
C GLU A 25 4.77 27.11 -16.23
N LYS A 26 5.02 28.16 -15.44
CA LYS A 26 5.55 28.03 -14.08
C LYS A 26 4.59 27.29 -13.15
N MET A 27 3.29 27.59 -13.21
CA MET A 27 2.28 26.91 -12.39
C MET A 27 2.18 25.42 -12.74
N VAL A 28 2.26 25.07 -14.02
CA VAL A 28 2.26 23.66 -14.47
C VAL A 28 3.51 22.95 -13.99
N GLN A 29 4.67 23.60 -14.09
CA GLN A 29 5.93 23.03 -13.61
C GLN A 29 5.90 22.81 -12.09
N GLN A 30 5.47 23.81 -11.32
CA GLN A 30 5.31 23.69 -9.87
C GLN A 30 4.37 22.55 -9.49
N ARG A 31 3.20 22.46 -10.11
CA ARG A 31 2.26 21.36 -9.86
C ARG A 31 2.86 19.99 -10.17
N ALA A 32 3.60 19.87 -11.28
CA ALA A 32 4.25 18.62 -11.62
C ALA A 32 5.33 18.25 -10.59
N GLU A 33 6.09 19.23 -10.08
CA GLU A 33 7.07 19.04 -9.01
C GLU A 33 6.39 18.61 -7.70
N GLU A 34 5.27 19.27 -7.33
CA GLU A 34 4.44 18.93 -6.16
C GLU A 34 3.90 17.50 -6.27
N GLU A 35 3.32 17.11 -7.42
CA GLU A 35 2.79 15.76 -7.63
C GLU A 35 3.88 14.67 -7.54
N ILE A 36 5.10 14.98 -8.01
CA ILE A 36 6.24 14.06 -7.90
C ILE A 36 6.69 13.94 -6.46
N ALA A 37 6.75 15.06 -5.72
CA ALA A 37 7.09 15.07 -4.30
C ALA A 37 6.09 14.24 -3.49
N GLU A 38 4.78 14.49 -3.66
CA GLU A 38 3.72 13.74 -2.99
C GLU A 38 3.78 12.24 -3.26
N LYS A 39 4.06 11.83 -4.51
CA LYS A 39 4.19 10.41 -4.86
C LYS A 39 5.40 9.77 -4.18
N ARG A 40 6.50 10.51 -4.03
CA ARG A 40 7.70 10.04 -3.32
C ARG A 40 7.43 9.89 -1.83
N GLU A 41 6.78 10.88 -1.21
CA GLU A 41 6.41 10.84 0.20
C GLU A 41 5.50 9.65 0.50
N LYS A 42 4.42 9.48 -0.28
CA LYS A 42 3.50 8.33 -0.14
C LYS A 42 4.21 6.99 -0.26
N ARG A 43 5.21 6.89 -1.15
CA ARG A 43 6.01 5.66 -1.30
C ARG A 43 6.88 5.41 -0.06
N LEU A 44 7.55 6.44 0.45
CA LEU A 44 8.39 6.33 1.65
C LEU A 44 7.55 5.99 2.88
N GLU A 45 6.38 6.63 3.04
CA GLU A 45 5.42 6.32 4.11
C GLU A 45 4.93 4.87 4.02
N TRP A 46 4.62 4.39 2.81
CA TRP A 46 4.24 3.00 2.58
C TRP A 46 5.37 2.04 2.95
N GLU A 47 6.60 2.29 2.51
CA GLU A 47 7.77 1.47 2.83
C GLU A 47 8.07 1.46 4.34
N ALA A 48 7.94 2.61 5.00
CA ALA A 48 8.11 2.75 6.44
C ALA A 48 7.04 2.00 7.23
N SER A 49 5.81 1.92 6.71
CA SER A 49 4.71 1.23 7.39
C SER A 49 4.97 -0.26 7.64
N PHE A 50 5.85 -0.90 6.86
CA PHE A 50 6.21 -2.31 7.04
C PHE A 50 7.07 -2.57 8.28
N ASP A 51 7.79 -1.57 8.79
CA ASP A 51 8.62 -1.75 10.00
C ASP A 51 7.75 -1.93 11.26
N CYS A 52 6.52 -1.42 11.22
CA CYS A 52 5.54 -1.55 12.29
C CYS A 52 4.70 -2.82 12.20
N ASP A 53 4.82 -3.62 11.13
CA ASP A 53 4.03 -4.85 10.97
C ASP A 53 4.59 -5.99 11.83
N LEU A 54 3.69 -6.76 12.45
CA LEU A 54 4.04 -7.91 13.29
C LEU A 54 4.66 -9.09 12.53
N ILE A 55 4.47 -9.14 11.21
CA ILE A 55 4.99 -10.17 10.32
C ILE A 55 5.51 -9.52 9.05
N ASP A 56 6.43 -10.19 8.35
CA ASP A 56 6.90 -9.71 7.06
C ASP A 56 5.78 -9.79 6.01
N LEU A 57 5.37 -8.60 5.55
CA LEU A 57 4.39 -8.41 4.48
C LEU A 57 5.03 -7.83 3.22
N LYS A 58 6.36 -7.72 3.19
CA LYS A 58 7.11 -7.14 2.07
C LYS A 58 6.98 -8.04 0.83
N GLY A 59 6.95 -7.41 -0.34
CA GLY A 59 6.81 -8.11 -1.63
C GLY A 59 5.41 -8.65 -1.92
N LEU A 60 4.45 -8.50 -1.00
CA LEU A 60 3.05 -8.84 -1.25
C LEU A 60 2.33 -7.70 -1.99
N PRO A 61 1.30 -7.99 -2.79
CA PRO A 61 0.46 -6.96 -3.38
C PRO A 61 -0.25 -6.12 -2.31
N ASP A 62 -0.44 -4.83 -2.56
CA ASP A 62 -1.04 -3.86 -1.63
C ASP A 62 -2.37 -4.34 -1.02
N TYR A 63 -3.29 -4.83 -1.86
CA TYR A 63 -4.58 -5.37 -1.42
C TYR A 63 -4.47 -6.59 -0.49
N VAL A 64 -3.37 -7.35 -0.58
CA VAL A 64 -3.07 -8.47 0.33
C VAL A 64 -2.54 -7.93 1.65
N VAL A 65 -1.63 -6.95 1.62
CA VAL A 65 -1.08 -6.29 2.81
C VAL A 65 -2.19 -5.68 3.66
N VAL A 66 -3.08 -4.89 3.04
CA VAL A 66 -4.21 -4.24 3.73
C VAL A 66 -5.12 -5.27 4.40
N LYS A 67 -5.46 -6.36 3.70
CA LYS A 67 -6.29 -7.44 4.29
C LYS A 67 -5.56 -8.22 5.38
N ALA A 68 -4.27 -8.48 5.20
CA ALA A 68 -3.45 -9.16 6.21
C ALA A 68 -3.41 -8.34 7.50
N ARG A 69 -3.15 -7.03 7.40
CA ARG A 69 -3.21 -6.10 8.54
C ARG A 69 -4.56 -6.13 9.25
N ALA A 70 -5.66 -6.14 8.49
CA ALA A 70 -7.01 -6.23 9.08
C ALA A 70 -7.22 -7.54 9.88
N ILE A 71 -6.76 -8.68 9.35
CA ILE A 71 -6.81 -9.97 10.06
C ILE A 71 -5.94 -9.94 11.32
N ILE A 72 -4.70 -9.42 11.22
CA ILE A 72 -3.76 -9.32 12.34
C ILE A 72 -4.36 -8.47 13.46
N SER A 73 -4.91 -7.30 13.13
CA SER A 73 -5.60 -6.43 14.09
C SER A 73 -6.78 -7.15 14.75
N GLY A 74 -7.56 -7.92 13.99
CA GLY A 74 -8.64 -8.71 14.55
C GLY A 74 -8.18 -9.79 15.53
N LEU A 75 -7.12 -10.53 15.17
CA LEU A 75 -6.52 -11.53 16.05
C LEU A 75 -5.96 -10.91 17.34
N ASN A 76 -5.32 -9.74 17.26
CA ASN A 76 -4.85 -9.00 18.43
C ASN A 76 -6.00 -8.53 19.34
N ASN A 77 -7.18 -8.27 18.77
CA ASN A 77 -8.39 -7.96 19.52
C ASN A 77 -9.12 -9.21 20.06
N ASN A 78 -8.46 -10.38 20.09
CA ASN A 78 -9.03 -11.66 20.49
C ASN A 78 -10.20 -12.14 19.62
N GLN A 79 -10.34 -11.65 18.38
CA GLN A 79 -11.31 -12.22 17.45
C GLN A 79 -10.90 -13.63 17.04
N SER A 80 -11.88 -14.49 16.80
CA SER A 80 -11.58 -15.87 16.44
C SER A 80 -11.07 -15.95 15.01
N TYR A 81 -9.99 -16.70 14.79
CA TYR A 81 -9.50 -17.01 13.44
C TYR A 81 -10.57 -17.61 12.52
N ARG A 82 -11.63 -18.21 13.09
CA ARG A 82 -12.76 -18.79 12.35
C ARG A 82 -13.63 -17.73 11.68
N GLU A 83 -13.70 -16.51 12.23
CA GLU A 83 -14.44 -15.39 11.64
C GLU A 83 -13.81 -14.92 10.33
N PHE A 84 -12.49 -15.06 10.23
CA PHE A 84 -11.74 -14.81 8.99
C PHE A 84 -11.72 -16.03 8.05
N GLY A 85 -12.56 -17.04 8.29
CA GLY A 85 -12.59 -18.28 7.51
C GLY A 85 -11.38 -19.20 7.74
N GLY A 86 -10.64 -18.97 8.83
CA GLY A 86 -9.47 -19.74 9.20
C GLY A 86 -9.79 -21.16 9.64
N LYS A 87 -8.88 -22.08 9.33
CA LYS A 87 -8.99 -23.51 9.66
C LYS A 87 -7.67 -24.07 10.18
N ARG A 88 -7.75 -24.93 11.19
CA ARG A 88 -6.60 -25.74 11.64
C ARG A 88 -6.20 -26.73 10.56
N LEU A 89 -4.90 -26.90 10.35
CA LEU A 89 -4.40 -27.88 9.39
C LEU A 89 -4.61 -29.30 9.93
N ARG A 90 -4.90 -30.24 9.03
CA ARG A 90 -5.14 -31.65 9.42
C ARG A 90 -3.86 -32.34 9.91
N HIS A 91 -2.72 -32.06 9.27
CA HIS A 91 -1.43 -32.67 9.58
C HIS A 91 -0.76 -32.06 10.82
N ASN A 92 -1.00 -30.77 11.08
CA ASN A 92 -0.50 -30.10 12.28
C ASN A 92 -1.60 -29.20 12.87
N ARG A 93 -2.18 -29.64 13.98
CA ARG A 93 -3.32 -28.98 14.61
C ARG A 93 -2.94 -27.70 15.36
N PHE A 94 -1.64 -27.48 15.60
CA PHE A 94 -1.11 -26.26 16.17
C PHE A 94 -0.94 -25.16 15.11
N ILE A 95 -1.20 -25.46 13.84
CA ILE A 95 -1.11 -24.47 12.76
C ILE A 95 -2.51 -24.15 12.24
N VAL A 96 -2.80 -22.86 12.15
CA VAL A 96 -4.01 -22.30 11.57
C VAL A 96 -3.69 -21.64 10.24
N SER A 97 -4.47 -21.97 9.22
CA SER A 97 -4.44 -21.34 7.91
C SER A 97 -5.65 -20.44 7.74
N ILE A 98 -5.43 -19.13 7.56
CA ILE A 98 -6.47 -18.13 7.32
C ILE A 98 -6.40 -17.66 5.86
N PRO A 99 -7.49 -17.73 5.08
CA PRO A 99 -7.50 -17.16 3.74
C PRO A 99 -7.43 -15.63 3.82
N VAL A 100 -6.42 -15.03 3.18
CA VAL A 100 -6.35 -13.56 3.02
C VAL A 100 -7.09 -13.15 1.75
N THR A 101 -6.82 -13.89 0.67
CA THR A 101 -7.48 -13.73 -0.64
C THR A 101 -7.61 -15.10 -1.30
N ARG A 102 -8.01 -15.15 -2.58
CA ARG A 102 -8.14 -16.42 -3.33
C ARG A 102 -6.83 -17.22 -3.40
N ASN A 103 -5.70 -16.53 -3.52
CA ASN A 103 -4.39 -17.15 -3.77
C ASN A 103 -3.43 -17.03 -2.59
N TYR A 104 -3.77 -16.28 -1.55
CA TYR A 104 -2.90 -16.02 -0.41
C TYR A 104 -3.50 -16.52 0.89
N ARG A 105 -2.67 -17.17 1.70
CA ARG A 105 -3.02 -17.68 3.01
C ARG A 105 -2.05 -17.17 4.06
N MET A 106 -2.59 -16.73 5.18
CA MET A 106 -1.84 -16.42 6.38
C MET A 106 -1.70 -17.69 7.21
N ILE A 107 -0.48 -18.00 7.59
CA ILE A 107 -0.14 -19.08 8.51
C ILE A 107 0.01 -18.47 9.90
N CYS A 108 -0.69 -19.07 10.85
CA CYS A 108 -0.66 -18.67 12.24
C CYS A 108 -0.37 -19.88 13.13
N GLN A 109 0.26 -19.63 14.26
CA GLN A 109 0.51 -20.63 15.30
C GLN A 109 -0.59 -20.53 16.36
N ASP A 110 -1.24 -21.65 16.66
CA ASP A 110 -2.27 -21.80 17.69
C ASP A 110 -1.60 -22.24 19.00
N TYR A 111 -1.73 -21.40 20.03
CA TYR A 111 -1.28 -21.68 21.40
C TYR A 111 -2.47 -22.04 22.31
N GLY A 112 -3.59 -22.49 21.75
CA GLY A 112 -4.82 -22.79 22.47
C GLY A 112 -5.66 -21.56 22.79
N ASN A 113 -5.10 -20.61 23.56
CA ASN A 113 -5.83 -19.42 24.00
C ASN A 113 -5.80 -18.27 22.98
N PHE A 114 -4.70 -18.17 22.23
CA PHE A 114 -4.51 -17.13 21.23
C PHE A 114 -3.80 -17.70 20.01
N VAL A 115 -3.92 -16.97 18.90
CA VAL A 115 -3.33 -17.34 17.61
C VAL A 115 -2.40 -16.23 17.18
N VAL A 116 -1.14 -16.58 16.95
CA VAL A 116 -0.09 -15.63 16.56
C VAL A 116 0.15 -15.74 15.06
N PRO A 117 -0.01 -14.65 14.29
CA PRO A 117 0.34 -14.65 12.87
C PRO A 117 1.84 -14.90 12.71
N GLN A 118 2.22 -15.69 11.71
CA GLN A 118 3.63 -16.02 11.43
C GLN A 118 4.08 -15.49 10.08
N LYS A 119 3.31 -15.75 9.02
CA LYS A 119 3.63 -15.31 7.66
C LYS A 119 2.43 -15.37 6.72
N VAL A 120 2.48 -14.62 5.62
CA VAL A 120 1.54 -14.72 4.51
C VAL A 120 2.25 -15.35 3.31
N MET A 121 1.61 -16.35 2.71
CA MET A 121 2.19 -17.10 1.59
C MET A 121 1.18 -17.25 0.46
N SER A 122 1.66 -17.29 -0.77
CA SER A 122 0.84 -17.71 -1.91
C SER A 122 0.57 -19.22 -1.86
N HIS A 123 -0.46 -19.67 -2.57
CA HIS A 123 -0.76 -21.10 -2.73
C HIS A 123 0.41 -21.89 -3.34
N GLU A 124 1.19 -21.26 -4.20
CA GLU A 124 2.34 -21.88 -4.88
C GLU A 124 3.46 -22.17 -3.88
N ASP A 125 3.80 -21.18 -3.04
CA ASP A 125 4.83 -21.32 -2.00
C ASP A 125 4.40 -22.31 -0.89
N TYR A 126 3.10 -22.31 -0.55
CA TYR A 126 2.51 -23.26 0.41
C TYR A 126 2.61 -24.73 -0.02
N ASN A 127 2.58 -25.01 -1.33
CA ASN A 127 2.68 -26.38 -1.84
C ASN A 127 4.12 -26.91 -1.90
N ILE A 128 5.11 -26.01 -1.97
CA ILE A 128 6.54 -26.35 -2.02
C ILE A 128 7.10 -26.51 -0.60
N CYS A 129 6.76 -25.60 0.31
CA CYS A 129 7.17 -25.64 1.72
C CYS A 129 5.98 -25.93 2.63
N LYS A 130 5.54 -27.20 2.68
CA LYS A 130 4.62 -27.62 3.74
C LYS A 130 5.31 -27.40 5.09
N PRO A 131 4.78 -26.54 5.97
CA PRO A 131 5.35 -26.41 7.31
C PRO A 131 5.23 -27.76 8.03
N LYS A 132 6.34 -28.26 8.58
CA LYS A 132 6.38 -29.46 9.42
C LYS A 132 5.98 -29.09 10.84
#